data_AF-A0A225WL21-F1
#
_entry.id   AF-A0A225WL21-F1
#
_cell.length_a   1.000
_cell.length_b   1.000
_cell.length_c   1.000
_cell.angle_alpha   90.00
_cell.angle_beta   90.00
_cell.angle_gamma   90.00
#
_symmetry.space_group_name_H-M   'P 1'
#
loop_
_entity.id
_entity.type
_entity.pdbx_description
1 polymer ?
#
loop_
_entity_poly.entity_id
_entity_poly.type
_entity_poly.pdbx_seq_one_letter_code
_entity_poly.pdbx_strand_id
1 'polypeptide(L)'
;MFHDGWATQRNCPHSNRPTQIETTEHILWSCSRVKQVWMDWNEVHDRAIQIIWRIWTTSTPYTVWLIRNKENFEDERKTPQEAQRMLWKSTDFQTQAVIRGMSSRPTTRQQAFAVSQCYADFLAMQPSDGPSVLQGDHFFSVG
;
A
#
# COMPACT_ATOMS: atom_id res chain seq x y z
N MET A 1 3.84 -21.68 -18.43
CA MET A 1 3.65 -20.30 -18.92
C MET A 1 4.83 -19.48 -18.45
N PHE A 2 5.66 -19.00 -19.36
CA PHE A 2 6.75 -18.06 -19.07
C PHE A 2 6.20 -16.64 -19.29
N HIS A 3 6.42 -15.74 -18.33
CA HIS A 3 5.96 -14.36 -18.44
C HIS A 3 6.85 -13.58 -19.41
N ASP A 4 6.26 -13.12 -20.52
CA ASP A 4 6.90 -12.17 -21.44
C ASP A 4 7.26 -10.89 -20.69
N GLY A 5 8.56 -10.58 -20.64
CA GLY A 5 9.13 -9.42 -19.93
C GLY A 5 10.38 -9.74 -19.11
N TRP A 6 10.71 -11.01 -18.89
CA TRP A 6 11.97 -11.38 -18.24
C TRP A 6 13.11 -11.37 -19.25
N ALA A 7 14.21 -10.69 -18.93
CA ALA A 7 15.40 -10.67 -19.77
C ALA A 7 15.92 -12.11 -19.99
N THR A 8 16.03 -12.52 -21.25
CA THR A 8 16.58 -13.83 -21.67
C THR A 8 18.05 -14.01 -21.30
N GLN A 9 18.74 -12.94 -20.90
CA GLN A 9 20.07 -12.98 -20.32
C GLN A 9 20.03 -12.64 -18.83
N ARG A 10 20.18 -13.67 -17.98
CA ARG A 10 20.39 -13.52 -16.54
C ARG A 10 21.88 -13.43 -16.24
N ASN A 11 22.55 -12.42 -16.78
CA ASN A 11 23.96 -12.19 -16.49
C ASN A 11 24.06 -11.14 -15.39
N CYS A 12 24.58 -11.51 -14.22
CA CYS A 12 24.96 -10.55 -13.18
C CYS A 12 26.02 -9.62 -13.77
N PRO A 13 25.80 -8.29 -13.80
CA PRO A 13 26.80 -7.36 -14.31
C PRO A 13 28.10 -7.31 -13.48
N HIS A 14 28.17 -8.03 -12.35
CA HIS A 14 29.35 -8.17 -11.48
C HIS A 14 29.94 -9.57 -11.43
N SER A 15 29.40 -10.54 -12.18
CA SER A 15 30.13 -11.77 -12.39
C SER A 15 31.30 -11.49 -13.33
N ASN A 16 32.53 -11.43 -12.81
CA ASN A 16 33.75 -11.49 -13.63
C ASN A 16 33.90 -12.84 -14.38
N ARG A 17 32.85 -13.67 -14.41
CA ARG A 17 32.79 -14.96 -15.08
C ARG A 17 31.64 -14.95 -16.11
N PRO A 18 31.95 -14.95 -17.42
CA PRO A 18 30.97 -14.85 -18.50
C PRO A 18 30.00 -16.04 -18.65
N THR A 19 30.01 -17.03 -17.77
CA THR A 19 29.45 -18.37 -18.05
C THR A 19 28.57 -18.98 -16.95
N GLN A 20 28.27 -18.28 -15.86
CA GLN A 20 27.31 -18.82 -14.88
C GLN A 20 25.90 -18.39 -15.24
N ILE A 21 25.09 -19.35 -15.71
CA ILE A 21 23.63 -19.25 -15.72
C ILE A 21 23.20 -18.92 -14.29
N GLU A 22 22.65 -17.74 -14.07
CA GLU A 22 22.09 -17.39 -12.76
C GLU A 22 20.93 -18.32 -12.42
N THR A 23 21.15 -19.19 -11.44
CA THR A 23 20.06 -19.95 -10.83
C THR A 23 19.21 -19.02 -9.97
N THR A 24 17.92 -19.34 -9.83
CA THR A 24 17.02 -18.61 -8.92
C THR A 24 17.61 -18.55 -7.50
N GLU A 25 18.34 -19.59 -7.09
CA GLU A 25 19.04 -19.65 -5.81
C GLU A 25 20.17 -18.61 -5.70
N HIS A 26 20.97 -18.41 -6.74
CA HIS A 26 22.00 -17.36 -6.75
C HIS A 26 21.37 -15.96 -6.67
N ILE A 27 20.32 -15.71 -7.45
CA ILE A 27 19.61 -14.41 -7.45
C ILE A 27 19.02 -14.10 -6.08
N LEU A 28 18.33 -15.06 -5.47
CA LEU A 28 17.63 -14.86 -4.19
C LEU A 28 18.60 -14.76 -3.00
N TRP A 29 19.66 -15.58 -2.98
CA TRP A 29 20.45 -15.77 -1.75
C TRP A 29 21.90 -15.28 -1.83
N SER A 30 22.47 -15.13 -3.03
CA SER A 30 23.91 -14.89 -3.21
C SER A 30 24.25 -13.59 -3.97
N CYS A 31 23.31 -13.02 -4.72
CA CYS A 31 23.54 -11.81 -5.48
C CYS A 31 23.49 -10.57 -4.58
N SER A 32 24.64 -9.91 -4.40
CA SER A 32 24.77 -8.70 -3.57
C SER A 32 23.88 -7.55 -4.04
N ARG A 33 23.67 -7.40 -5.36
CA ARG A 33 22.79 -6.38 -5.92
C ARG A 33 21.31 -6.64 -5.64
N VAL A 34 20.86 -7.90 -5.77
CA VAL A 34 19.49 -8.27 -5.42
C VAL A 34 19.26 -8.09 -3.92
N LYS A 35 20.24 -8.48 -3.10
CA LYS A 35 20.19 -8.26 -1.65
C LYS A 35 20.08 -6.77 -1.31
N GLN A 36 20.84 -5.90 -1.98
CA GLN A 36 20.75 -4.45 -1.79
C GLN A 36 19.38 -3.92 -2.22
N VAL A 37 18.92 -4.27 -3.42
CA VAL A 37 17.58 -3.87 -3.92
C VAL A 37 16.48 -4.34 -2.98
N TRP A 38 16.60 -5.54 -2.40
CA TRP A 38 15.66 -6.07 -1.40
C TRP A 38 15.70 -5.26 -0.10
N MET A 39 16.88 -4.90 0.40
CA MET A 39 17.01 -4.05 1.58
C MET A 39 16.42 -2.65 1.35
N ASP A 40 16.72 -2.04 0.20
CA ASP A 40 16.16 -0.74 -0.18
C ASP A 40 14.63 -0.81 -0.31
N TRP A 41 14.10 -1.92 -0.87
CA TRP A 41 12.67 -2.17 -0.93
C TRP A 41 12.03 -2.30 0.46
N ASN A 42 12.66 -3.04 1.38
CA ASN A 42 12.16 -3.18 2.75
C ASN A 42 12.11 -1.83 3.47
N GLU A 43 13.13 -0.98 3.31
CA GLU A 43 13.09 0.35 3.92
C GLU A 43 11.93 1.20 3.37
N VAL A 44 11.72 1.17 2.06
CA VAL A 44 10.61 1.89 1.42
C VAL A 44 9.25 1.32 1.87
N HIS A 45 9.15 -0.01 2.01
CA HIS A 45 7.96 -0.70 2.50
C HIS A 45 7.66 -0.37 3.96
N ASP A 46 8.66 -0.40 4.85
CA ASP A 46 8.50 -0.06 6.27
C ASP A 46 8.02 1.38 6.43
N ARG A 47 8.60 2.32 5.65
CA ARG A 47 8.12 3.70 5.62
C ARG A 47 6.68 3.79 5.12
N ALA A 48 6.30 3.00 4.12
CA ALA A 48 4.94 2.97 3.60
C ALA A 48 3.92 2.49 4.65
N ILE A 49 4.23 1.38 5.35
CA ILE A 49 3.41 0.87 6.45
C ILE A 49 3.32 1.88 7.60
N GLN A 50 4.41 2.56 7.95
CA GLN A 50 4.40 3.61 8.96
C GLN A 50 3.47 4.78 8.59
N ILE A 51 3.44 5.19 7.31
CA ILE A 51 2.52 6.24 6.84
C ILE A 51 1.07 5.79 7.01
N ILE A 52 0.73 4.58 6.56
CA ILE A 52 -0.62 4.02 6.71
C ILE A 52 -0.99 3.97 8.20
N TRP A 53 -0.13 3.39 9.04
CA TRP A 53 -0.34 3.32 10.48
C TRP A 53 -0.57 4.70 11.11
N ARG A 54 0.19 5.71 10.68
CA ARG A 54 0.03 7.07 11.18
C ARG A 54 -1.33 7.66 10.81
N ILE A 55 -1.77 7.51 9.56
CA ILE A 55 -3.09 7.97 9.11
C ILE A 55 -4.20 7.32 9.94
N TRP A 56 -4.08 6.01 10.18
CA TRP A 56 -5.01 5.24 10.97
C TRP A 56 -5.08 5.72 12.41
N THR A 57 -3.94 5.79 13.09
CA THR A 57 -3.85 6.23 14.49
C THR A 57 -4.27 7.69 14.70
N THR A 58 -4.20 8.55 13.68
CA THR A 58 -4.72 9.92 13.76
C THR A 58 -6.20 10.04 13.41
N SER A 59 -6.67 9.28 12.41
CA SER A 59 -8.05 9.40 11.93
C SER A 59 -9.04 8.69 12.85
N THR A 60 -8.67 7.52 13.37
CA THR A 60 -9.56 6.70 14.22
C THR A 60 -10.07 7.46 15.45
N PRO A 61 -9.22 8.08 16.30
CA PRO A 61 -9.71 8.80 17.48
C PRO A 61 -10.64 9.96 17.12
N TYR A 62 -10.33 10.69 16.03
CA TYR A 62 -11.15 11.81 15.57
C TYR A 62 -12.52 11.35 15.07
N THR A 63 -12.58 10.30 14.25
CA THR A 63 -13.85 9.77 13.74
C THR A 63 -14.68 9.15 14.88
N VAL A 64 -14.05 8.45 15.84
CA VAL A 64 -14.76 7.95 17.04
C VAL A 64 -15.32 9.11 17.86
N TRP A 65 -14.55 10.19 18.05
CA TRP A 65 -15.03 11.38 18.73
C TRP A 65 -16.25 11.97 18.00
N LEU A 66 -16.20 12.13 16.67
CA LEU A 66 -17.33 12.63 15.90
C LEU A 66 -18.59 11.77 16.04
N ILE A 67 -18.44 10.45 15.97
CA ILE A 67 -19.57 9.51 16.15
C ILE A 67 -20.19 9.72 17.53
N ARG A 68 -19.39 9.69 18.61
CA ARG A 68 -19.88 9.89 19.98
C ARG A 68 -20.55 11.24 20.21
N ASN A 69 -20.04 12.30 19.58
CA ASN A 69 -20.67 13.63 19.71
C ASN A 69 -22.05 13.65 19.04
N LYS A 70 -22.20 13.03 17.87
CA LYS A 70 -23.51 12.89 17.22
C LYS A 70 -24.49 12.10 18.08
N GLU A 71 -24.03 11.03 18.73
CA GLU A 71 -24.86 10.26 19.66
C GLU A 71 -25.30 11.09 20.87
N ASN A 72 -24.42 11.90 21.43
CA ASN A 72 -24.68 12.66 22.65
C ASN A 72 -25.48 13.95 22.41
N PHE A 73 -25.34 14.59 21.25
CA PHE A 73 -25.89 15.92 20.98
C PHE A 73 -26.97 15.94 19.90
N GLU A 74 -26.99 14.96 19.00
CA GLU A 74 -27.95 14.88 17.87
C GLU A 74 -28.91 13.69 18.01
N ASP A 75 -28.79 12.89 19.08
CA ASP A 75 -29.53 11.64 19.33
C ASP A 75 -29.42 10.62 18.17
N GLU A 76 -28.38 10.77 17.32
CA GLU A 76 -28.14 9.95 16.15
C GLU A 76 -27.23 8.76 16.53
N ARG A 77 -27.83 7.68 17.03
CA ARG A 77 -27.10 6.45 17.37
C ARG A 77 -26.64 5.69 16.14
N LYS A 78 -25.36 5.31 16.12
CA LYS A 78 -24.80 4.45 15.06
C LYS A 78 -24.67 3.03 15.56
N THR A 79 -25.06 2.08 14.72
CA THR A 79 -24.73 0.68 14.97
C THR A 79 -23.22 0.47 14.90
N PRO A 80 -22.66 -0.57 15.56
CA PRO A 80 -21.25 -0.89 15.45
C PRO A 80 -20.77 -1.03 14.00
N GLN A 81 -21.60 -1.59 13.11
CA GLN A 81 -21.30 -1.74 11.68
C GLN A 81 -21.22 -0.39 10.96
N GLU A 82 -22.13 0.55 11.26
CA GLU A 82 -22.08 1.89 10.68
C GLU A 82 -20.88 2.68 11.19
N ALA A 83 -20.57 2.60 12.49
CA ALA A 83 -19.40 3.21 13.08
C ALA A 83 -18.11 2.66 12.44
N GLN A 84 -18.03 1.34 12.26
CA GLN A 84 -16.94 0.69 11.53
C GLN A 84 -16.84 1.20 10.08
N ARG A 85 -17.96 1.27 9.35
CA ARG A 85 -17.97 1.80 7.97
C ARG A 85 -17.50 3.26 7.91
N MET A 86 -17.91 4.10 8.85
CA MET A 86 -17.47 5.50 8.92
C MET A 86 -15.98 5.61 9.21
N LEU A 87 -15.45 4.79 10.12
CA LEU A 87 -14.01 4.72 10.40
C LEU A 87 -13.22 4.37 9.15
N TRP A 88 -13.62 3.30 8.45
CA TRP A 88 -12.99 2.88 7.20
C TRP A 88 -13.06 3.93 6.11
N LYS A 89 -14.22 4.56 5.90
CA LYS A 89 -14.37 5.61 4.89
C LYS A 89 -13.47 6.81 5.19
N SER A 90 -13.34 7.17 6.47
CA SER A 90 -12.49 8.28 6.88
C SER A 90 -11.01 7.97 6.65
N THR A 91 -10.54 6.79 7.06
CA THR A 91 -9.15 6.38 6.87
C THR A 91 -8.81 6.17 5.40
N ASP A 92 -9.72 5.62 4.60
CA ASP A 92 -9.56 5.46 3.15
C ASP A 92 -9.40 6.82 2.47
N PHE A 93 -10.33 7.75 2.72
CA PHE A 93 -10.27 9.08 2.15
C PHE A 93 -8.94 9.79 2.45
N GLN A 94 -8.48 9.73 3.71
CA GLN A 94 -7.20 10.32 4.12
C GLN A 94 -6.01 9.63 3.45
N THR A 95 -6.03 8.30 3.36
CA THR A 95 -4.96 7.52 2.70
C THR A 95 -4.86 7.86 1.22
N GLN A 96 -5.99 7.89 0.51
CA GLN A 96 -6.05 8.29 -0.90
C GLN A 96 -5.59 9.74 -1.11
N ALA A 97 -5.94 10.66 -0.21
CA ALA A 97 -5.47 12.04 -0.28
C ALA A 97 -3.94 12.14 -0.11
N VAL A 98 -3.36 11.40 0.84
CA VAL A 98 -1.90 11.34 1.04
C VAL A 98 -1.20 10.75 -0.17
N ILE A 99 -1.69 9.62 -0.71
CA ILE A 99 -1.13 8.99 -1.92
C ILE A 99 -1.14 9.99 -3.08
N ARG A 100 -2.28 10.65 -3.36
CA ARG A 100 -2.39 11.65 -4.43
C ARG A 100 -1.40 12.81 -4.23
N GLY A 101 -1.32 13.34 -3.01
CA GLY A 101 -0.39 14.40 -2.65
C GLY A 101 1.07 14.00 -2.90
N MET A 102 1.46 12.79 -2.49
CA MET A 102 2.81 12.28 -2.68
C MET A 102 3.12 11.98 -4.16
N SER A 103 2.16 11.44 -4.92
CA SER A 103 2.32 11.13 -6.34
C SER A 103 2.54 12.38 -7.21
N SER A 104 1.99 13.53 -6.78
CA SER A 104 2.13 14.81 -7.49
C SER A 104 3.57 15.36 -7.48
N ARG A 105 4.42 14.90 -6.56
CA ARG A 105 5.81 15.40 -6.41
C ARG A 105 6.81 14.34 -6.86
N PRO A 106 7.77 14.68 -7.76
CA PRO A 106 8.77 13.71 -8.22
C PRO A 106 9.57 13.04 -7.09
N THR A 107 9.90 13.81 -6.05
CA THR A 107 10.73 13.35 -4.91
C THR A 107 10.03 12.32 -4.03
N THR A 108 8.70 12.28 -3.99
CA THR A 108 7.93 11.35 -3.14
C THR A 108 7.18 10.30 -3.95
N ARG A 109 7.33 10.27 -5.29
CA ARG A 109 6.57 9.39 -6.18
C ARG A 109 6.82 7.90 -5.92
N GLN A 110 8.07 7.50 -5.70
CA GLN A 110 8.40 6.10 -5.39
C GLN A 110 7.77 5.66 -4.06
N GLN A 111 7.79 6.53 -3.06
CA GLN A 111 7.15 6.27 -1.78
C GLN A 111 5.62 6.21 -1.91
N ALA A 112 5.02 7.06 -2.77
CA ALA A 112 3.59 7.04 -3.06
C ALA A 112 3.15 5.70 -3.68
N PHE A 113 3.95 5.16 -4.59
CA PHE A 113 3.73 3.83 -5.18
C PHE A 113 3.76 2.74 -4.10
N ALA A 114 4.76 2.74 -3.24
CA ALA A 114 4.86 1.76 -2.15
C ALA A 114 3.69 1.86 -1.16
N VAL A 115 3.29 3.08 -0.77
CA VAL A 115 2.11 3.31 0.07
C VAL A 115 0.85 2.77 -0.61
N SER A 116 0.67 3.01 -1.91
CA SER A 116 -0.47 2.51 -2.67
C SER A 116 -0.51 0.98 -2.69
N GLN A 117 0.64 0.32 -2.87
CA GLN A 117 0.69 -1.15 -2.87
C GLN A 117 0.38 -1.73 -1.49
N CYS A 118 1.04 -1.23 -0.45
CA CYS A 118 0.80 -1.66 0.93
C CYS A 118 -0.67 -1.45 1.35
N TYR A 119 -1.28 -0.35 0.89
CA TYR A 119 -2.67 -0.04 1.18
C TYR A 119 -3.63 -0.99 0.45
N ALA A 120 -3.35 -1.35 -0.81
CA ALA A 120 -4.13 -2.34 -1.54
C ALA A 120 -4.10 -3.72 -0.85
N ASP A 121 -2.92 -4.15 -0.40
CA ASP A 121 -2.76 -5.40 0.35
C ASP A 121 -3.52 -5.34 1.69
N PHE A 122 -3.47 -4.21 2.37
CA PHE A 122 -4.23 -3.96 3.60
C PHE A 122 -5.74 -4.04 3.40
N LEU A 123 -6.26 -3.51 2.29
CA LEU A 123 -7.67 -3.63 1.93
C LEU A 123 -8.06 -5.07 1.60
N ALA A 124 -7.18 -5.82 0.93
CA ALA A 124 -7.42 -7.22 0.58
C ALA A 124 -7.50 -8.16 1.81
N MET A 125 -6.89 -7.77 2.93
CA MET A 125 -6.93 -8.52 4.20
C MET A 125 -8.24 -8.32 4.99
N GLN A 126 -9.19 -7.50 4.49
CA GLN A 126 -10.45 -7.31 5.20
C GLN A 126 -11.37 -8.54 5.15
N PRO A 127 -12.00 -8.93 6.26
CA PRO A 127 -12.99 -10.00 6.27
C PRO A 127 -14.21 -9.62 5.42
N SER A 128 -14.64 -10.55 4.57
CA SER A 128 -15.67 -10.41 3.53
C SER A 128 -17.10 -10.12 4.02
N ASP A 129 -17.33 -10.05 5.34
CA ASP A 129 -18.67 -10.02 5.93
C ASP A 129 -19.27 -8.61 6.09
N GLY A 130 -18.92 -7.68 5.20
CA GLY A 130 -19.55 -6.36 5.10
C GLY A 130 -19.74 -5.94 3.64
N PRO A 131 -20.82 -5.21 3.27
CA PRO A 131 -21.11 -4.92 1.87
C PRO A 131 -19.96 -4.12 1.26
N SER A 132 -19.43 -4.63 0.15
CA SER A 132 -18.42 -4.04 -0.73
C SER A 132 -18.47 -2.51 -0.75
N VAL A 133 -17.51 -1.88 -0.08
CA VAL A 133 -17.39 -0.40 0.00
C VAL A 133 -16.65 0.20 -1.21
N LEU A 134 -16.05 -0.62 -2.07
CA LEU A 134 -15.11 -0.15 -3.10
C LEU A 134 -15.53 -0.42 -4.55
N GLN A 135 -16.78 -0.82 -4.80
CA GLN A 135 -17.28 -0.98 -6.17
C GLN A 135 -18.03 0.29 -6.60
N GLY A 136 -17.26 1.35 -6.89
CA GLY A 136 -17.77 2.62 -7.37
C GLY A 136 -16.64 3.46 -7.99
N ASP A 137 -16.56 3.39 -9.32
CA ASP A 137 -15.93 4.37 -10.22
C ASP A 137 -14.42 4.63 -10.08
N HIS A 138 -13.60 3.65 -10.44
CA HIS A 138 -12.28 3.94 -11.01
C HIS A 138 -12.42 4.31 -12.49
N PHE A 139 -12.77 5.57 -12.75
CA PHE A 139 -12.39 6.23 -13.99
C PHE A 139 -10.87 6.48 -13.96
N PHE A 140 -10.10 5.62 -14.61
CA PHE A 140 -8.80 5.98 -15.16
C PHE A 140 -8.95 6.05 -16.67
N SER A 141 -9.25 7.23 -17.19
CA SER A 141 -8.94 7.59 -18.58
C SER A 141 -7.66 8.39 -18.53
N VAL A 142 -6.57 7.79 -19.02
CA VAL A 142 -5.29 8.47 -19.23
C VAL A 142 -5.33 9.02 -20.64
N GLY A 143 -5.35 10.34 -20.76
CA GLY A 143 -5.00 11.08 -21.97
C GLY A 143 -3.60 11.65 -21.87
#